data_AF-A0A4Q1FB82-F1
#
_entry.id   AF-A0A4Q1FB82-F1
#
_cell.length_a   1.000
_cell.length_b   1.000
_cell.length_c   1.000
_cell.angle_alpha   90.00
_cell.angle_beta   90.00
_cell.angle_gamma   90.00
#
_symmetry.space_group_name_H-M   'P 1'
#
loop_
_entity.id
_entity.type
_entity.pdbx_description
1 polymer ?
#
loop_
_entity_poly.entity_id
_entity_poly.type
_entity_poly.pdbx_seq_one_letter_code
_entity_poly.pdbx_strand_id
1 'polypeptide(L)'
;MFGSIPFILIILPLLSQLLFGTFAIVKPGSFKFKKVFILNVLLQIVCSVISFYTATTNFSRFHDEHPDITRCGMPLLAIVALILLTFLILLVVIIIQFLVKRWRENKSKRGISQN
;
A
#
# COMPACT_ATOMS: atom_id res chain seq x y z
N MET A 1 -8.21 13.75 17.61
CA MET A 1 -7.39 13.78 16.37
C MET A 1 -7.14 12.36 15.87
N PHE A 2 -7.84 11.95 14.81
CA PHE A 2 -7.73 10.71 13.96
C PHE A 2 -7.47 9.31 14.54
N GLY A 3 -6.69 9.15 15.62
CA GLY A 3 -6.19 7.85 16.08
C GLY A 3 -5.06 7.29 15.21
N SER A 4 -4.39 6.23 15.66
CA SER A 4 -3.28 5.60 14.94
C SER A 4 -3.74 4.61 13.85
N ILE A 5 -4.94 4.04 14.00
CA ILE A 5 -5.49 3.00 13.12
C ILE A 5 -5.53 3.42 11.64
N PRO A 6 -6.01 4.63 11.27
CA PRO A 6 -6.04 5.05 9.87
C PRO A 6 -4.67 5.00 9.19
N PHE A 7 -3.61 5.39 9.90
CA PHE A 7 -2.24 5.41 9.36
C PHE A 7 -1.69 4.00 9.16
N ILE A 8 -1.95 3.09 10.11
CA ILE A 8 -1.56 1.68 10.01
C ILE A 8 -2.22 1.04 8.79
N LEU A 9 -3.52 1.27 8.59
CA LEU A 9 -4.27 0.75 7.44
C LEU A 9 -3.72 1.25 6.11
N ILE A 10 -3.29 2.52 6.02
CA ILE A 10 -2.73 3.08 4.78
C ILE A 10 -1.40 2.40 4.40
N ILE A 11 -0.55 2.11 5.38
CA ILE A 11 0.82 1.62 5.18
C ILE A 11 0.86 0.09 5.01
N LEU A 12 -0.08 -0.65 5.59
CA LEU A 12 -0.10 -2.11 5.62
C LEU A 12 0.05 -2.78 4.23
N PRO A 13 -0.67 -2.37 3.17
CA PRO A 13 -0.58 -3.01 1.86
C PRO A 13 0.78 -2.76 1.18
N LEU A 14 1.39 -1.60 1.43
CA LEU A 14 2.75 -1.29 0.98
C LEU A 14 3.79 -2.21 1.63
N LEU A 15 3.72 -2.39 2.95
CA LEU A 15 4.61 -3.31 3.68
C LEU A 15 4.44 -4.76 3.21
N SER A 16 3.19 -5.19 3.05
CA SER A 16 2.85 -6.51 2.50
C SER A 16 3.44 -6.71 1.10
N GLN A 17 3.35 -5.71 0.20
CA GLN A 17 3.94 -5.80 -1.14
C GLN A 17 5.47 -5.88 -1.10
N LEU A 18 6.14 -5.15 -0.20
CA LEU A 18 7.59 -5.24 -0.04
C LEU A 18 8.02 -6.64 0.42
N LEU A 19 7.33 -7.23 1.39
CA LEU A 19 7.67 -8.54 1.95
C LEU A 19 7.27 -9.67 1.00
N PHE A 20 5.98 -9.83 0.72
CA PHE A 20 5.45 -10.95 -0.07
C PHE A 20 5.78 -10.81 -1.57
N GLY A 21 5.89 -9.59 -2.08
CA GLY A 21 6.30 -9.35 -3.47
C GLY A 21 7.75 -9.78 -3.69
N THR A 22 8.65 -9.44 -2.78
CA THR A 22 10.05 -9.91 -2.81
C THR A 22 10.13 -11.42 -2.63
N PHE A 23 9.37 -11.99 -1.69
CA PHE A 23 9.34 -13.43 -1.47
C PHE A 23 8.88 -14.21 -2.72
N ALA A 24 7.86 -13.70 -3.42
CA ALA A 24 7.37 -14.28 -4.68
C ALA A 24 8.39 -14.20 -5.84
N ILE A 25 9.34 -13.27 -5.79
CA ILE A 25 10.43 -13.16 -6.78
C ILE A 25 11.58 -14.12 -6.44
N VAL A 26 11.94 -14.23 -5.16
CA VAL A 26 13.06 -15.07 -4.71
C VAL A 26 12.68 -16.55 -4.71
N LYS A 27 11.46 -16.89 -4.29
CA LYS A 27 10.93 -18.25 -4.20
C LYS A 27 9.63 -18.39 -5.01
N PRO A 28 9.72 -18.46 -6.35
CA PRO A 28 8.55 -18.46 -7.23
C PRO A 28 7.61 -19.67 -7.05
N GLY A 29 8.07 -20.75 -6.39
CA GLY A 29 7.26 -21.94 -6.11
C GLY A 29 6.20 -21.75 -5.01
N SER A 30 6.36 -20.75 -4.12
CA SER A 30 5.45 -20.58 -2.97
C SER A 30 4.30 -19.61 -3.27
N PHE A 31 4.57 -18.48 -3.93
CA PHE A 31 3.56 -17.48 -4.26
C PHE A 31 3.76 -16.92 -5.67
N LYS A 32 2.69 -16.89 -6.48
CA LYS A 32 2.72 -16.25 -7.80
C LYS A 32 2.72 -14.73 -7.63
N PHE A 33 3.77 -14.04 -8.10
CA PHE A 33 3.88 -12.58 -8.07
C PHE A 33 2.62 -11.86 -8.57
N LYS A 34 2.00 -12.37 -9.65
CA LYS A 34 0.73 -11.85 -10.19
C LYS A 34 -0.39 -11.80 -9.15
N LYS A 35 -0.51 -12.86 -8.33
CA LYS A 35 -1.54 -12.92 -7.27
C LYS A 35 -1.23 -11.93 -6.15
N VAL A 36 0.05 -11.82 -5.76
CA VAL A 36 0.48 -10.92 -4.68
C VAL A 36 0.21 -9.46 -5.02
N PHE A 37 0.59 -9.00 -6.23
CA PHE A 37 0.35 -7.60 -6.58
C PHE A 37 -1.15 -7.28 -6.70
N ILE A 38 -1.96 -8.17 -7.31
CA ILE A 38 -3.42 -7.95 -7.42
C ILE A 38 -4.04 -7.85 -6.03
N LEU A 39 -3.65 -8.76 -5.13
CA LEU A 39 -4.12 -8.75 -3.75
C LEU A 39 -3.77 -7.45 -3.04
N ASN A 40 -2.52 -6.97 -3.15
CA ASN A 40 -2.11 -5.73 -2.48
C ASN A 40 -2.76 -4.47 -3.08
N VAL A 41 -3.04 -4.44 -4.39
CA VAL A 41 -3.81 -3.34 -5.00
C VAL A 41 -5.24 -3.32 -4.46
N LEU A 42 -5.92 -4.47 -4.40
CA LEU A 42 -7.26 -4.56 -3.82
C LEU A 42 -7.26 -4.21 -2.33
N LEU A 43 -6.27 -4.71 -1.59
CA LEU A 43 -6.11 -4.42 -0.18
C LEU A 43 -5.87 -2.93 0.06
N GLN A 44 -5.09 -2.25 -0.79
CA GLN A 44 -4.89 -0.80 -0.70
C GLN A 44 -6.20 -0.03 -0.88
N ILE A 45 -7.07 -0.44 -1.81
CA ILE A 45 -8.38 0.20 -1.98
C ILE A 45 -9.24 0.02 -0.72
N VAL A 46 -9.38 -1.23 -0.24
CA VAL A 46 -10.19 -1.55 0.93
C VAL A 46 -9.68 -0.84 2.19
N CYS A 47 -8.37 -0.93 2.46
CA CYS A 47 -7.76 -0.26 3.60
C CYS A 47 -7.86 1.27 3.51
N SER A 48 -7.80 1.86 2.32
CA SER A 48 -7.98 3.31 2.14
C SER A 48 -9.40 3.75 2.47
N VAL A 49 -10.42 2.98 2.03
CA VAL A 49 -11.83 3.27 2.36
C VAL A 49 -12.06 3.18 3.88
N ILE A 50 -11.59 2.11 4.52
CA ILE A 50 -11.74 1.92 5.98
C ILE A 50 -10.97 3.01 6.74
N SER A 51 -9.75 3.34 6.29
CA SER A 51 -8.93 4.39 6.88
C SER A 51 -9.61 5.75 6.80
N PHE A 52 -10.13 6.13 5.63
CA PHE A 52 -10.84 7.39 5.46
C PHE A 52 -12.11 7.45 6.33
N TYR A 53 -12.91 6.39 6.36
CA TYR A 53 -14.10 6.30 7.21
C TYR A 53 -13.76 6.40 8.71
N THR A 54 -12.68 5.73 9.15
CA THR A 54 -12.24 5.78 10.54
C THR A 54 -11.68 7.16 10.89
N ALA A 55 -10.96 7.79 9.95
CA ALA A 55 -10.44 9.13 10.12
C ALA A 55 -11.57 10.17 10.20
N THR A 56 -12.59 10.09 9.34
CA THR A 56 -13.74 11.01 9.38
C THR A 56 -14.53 10.88 10.67
N THR A 57 -14.83 9.66 11.11
CA THR A 57 -15.59 9.41 12.35
C THR A 57 -14.82 9.84 13.61
N ASN A 58 -13.52 9.57 13.67
CA ASN A 58 -12.68 10.05 14.77
C ASN A 58 -12.47 11.57 14.75
N PHE A 59 -12.51 12.18 13.55
CA PHE A 59 -12.41 13.63 13.40
C PHE A 59 -13.69 14.33 13.80
N SER A 60 -14.86 13.83 13.37
CA SER A 60 -16.16 14.41 13.74
C SER A 60 -16.37 14.38 15.25
N ARG A 61 -16.08 13.23 15.88
CA ARG A 61 -16.18 13.09 17.34
C ARG A 61 -15.27 14.08 18.08
N PHE A 62 -14.04 14.23 17.60
CA PHE A 62 -13.09 15.19 18.20
C PHE A 62 -13.52 16.65 17.98
N HIS A 63 -14.12 16.95 16.83
CA HIS A 63 -14.64 18.28 16.52
C HIS A 63 -15.84 18.63 17.41
N ASP A 64 -16.74 17.68 17.66
CA ASP A 64 -17.89 17.87 18.57
C ASP A 64 -17.43 18.12 20.02
N GLU A 65 -16.37 17.44 20.46
CA GLU A 65 -15.75 17.64 21.77
C GLU A 65 -14.95 18.96 21.86
N HIS A 66 -14.47 19.49 20.73
CA HIS A 66 -13.60 20.67 20.67
C HIS A 66 -13.92 21.59 19.47
N PRO A 67 -15.09 22.27 19.47
CA PRO A 67 -15.59 23.01 18.31
C PRO A 67 -14.72 24.21 17.89
N ASP A 68 -13.95 24.77 18.83
CA ASP A 68 -13.15 25.98 18.58
C ASP A 68 -11.79 25.69 17.93
N ILE A 69 -11.33 24.44 17.97
CA ILE A 69 -9.96 24.05 17.57
C ILE A 69 -9.87 23.72 16.08
N THR A 70 -10.94 23.18 15.49
CA THR A 70 -10.91 22.57 14.14
C THR A 70 -11.92 23.20 13.18
N ARG A 71 -11.82 24.50 12.91
CA ARG A 71 -12.72 25.18 11.95
C ARG A 71 -12.56 24.77 10.47
N CYS A 72 -11.49 24.08 10.10
CA CYS A 72 -11.17 23.80 8.70
C CYS A 72 -10.91 22.31 8.47
N GLY A 73 -11.44 21.76 7.38
CA GLY A 73 -11.27 20.36 6.96
C GLY A 73 -9.86 20.00 6.44
N MET A 74 -8.88 20.89 6.61
CA MET A 74 -7.47 20.67 6.24
C MET A 74 -6.90 19.33 6.74
N PRO A 75 -7.19 18.88 7.98
CA PRO A 75 -6.69 17.60 8.47
C PRO A 75 -7.21 16.39 7.66
N LEU A 76 -8.45 16.46 7.17
CA LEU A 76 -9.04 15.40 6.32
C LEU A 76 -8.40 15.38 4.92
N LEU A 77 -8.11 16.57 4.38
CA LEU A 77 -7.37 16.74 3.13
C LEU A 77 -5.99 16.08 3.21
N ALA A 78 -5.30 16.19 4.34
CA ALA A 78 -4.02 15.53 4.57
C ALA A 78 -4.13 14.00 4.53
N ILE A 79 -5.20 13.41 5.07
CA ILE A 79 -5.46 11.95 5.00
C ILE A 79 -5.68 11.50 3.55
N VAL A 80 -6.48 12.25 2.78
CA VAL A 80 -6.71 11.94 1.35
C VAL A 80 -5.40 12.02 0.56
N ALA A 81 -4.61 13.07 0.78
CA ALA A 81 -3.30 13.22 0.15
C ALA A 81 -2.35 12.06 0.51
N LEU A 82 -2.35 11.63 1.77
CA LEU A 82 -1.54 10.49 2.23
C LEU A 82 -1.96 9.18 1.57
N ILE A 83 -3.28 8.91 1.46
CA ILE A 83 -3.82 7.74 0.75
C ILE A 83 -3.33 7.71 -0.71
N LEU A 84 -3.45 8.84 -1.41
CA LEU A 84 -3.02 8.95 -2.81
C LEU A 84 -1.51 8.76 -2.95
N LEU A 85 -0.72 9.39 -2.07
CA LEU A 85 0.73 9.27 -2.06
C LEU A 85 1.15 7.81 -1.82
N THR A 86 0.57 7.14 -0.83
CA THR A 86 0.89 5.73 -0.55
C THR A 86 0.48 4.80 -1.68
N PHE A 87 -0.66 5.06 -2.34
CA PHE A 87 -1.06 4.33 -3.53
C PHE A 87 -0.06 4.49 -4.68
N LEU A 88 0.43 5.72 -4.94
CA LEU A 88 1.46 5.96 -5.94
C LEU A 88 2.76 5.23 -5.61
N ILE A 89 3.20 5.26 -4.35
CA ILE A 89 4.39 4.53 -3.90
C ILE A 89 4.21 3.02 -4.10
N LEU A 90 3.04 2.48 -3.78
CA LEU A 90 2.72 1.06 -4.00
C LEU A 90 2.86 0.68 -5.48
N LEU A 91 2.35 1.51 -6.40
CA LEU A 91 2.51 1.28 -7.84
C LEU A 91 3.97 1.28 -8.27
N VAL A 92 4.77 2.25 -7.78
CA VAL A 92 6.22 2.32 -8.06
C VAL A 92 6.92 1.05 -7.57
N VAL A 93 6.63 0.59 -6.36
CA VAL A 93 7.19 -0.65 -5.81
C VAL A 93 6.82 -1.86 -6.67
N ILE A 94 5.57 -1.97 -7.11
CA ILE A 94 5.13 -3.07 -7.99
C ILE A 94 5.89 -3.04 -9.32
N ILE A 95 6.07 -1.86 -9.93
CA ILE A 95 6.80 -1.71 -11.19
C ILE A 95 8.27 -2.14 -11.02
N ILE A 96 8.94 -1.66 -9.98
CA ILE A 96 10.34 -2.03 -9.68
C ILE A 96 10.45 -3.54 -9.50
N GLN A 97 9.58 -4.13 -8.68
CA GLN A 97 9.57 -5.57 -8.44
C GLN A 97 9.28 -6.37 -9.72
N PHE A 98 8.39 -5.90 -10.59
CA PHE A 98 8.12 -6.51 -11.88
C PHE A 98 9.36 -6.51 -12.79
N LEU A 99 10.08 -5.39 -12.87
CA LEU A 99 11.32 -5.28 -13.64
C LEU A 99 12.40 -6.23 -13.09
N VAL A 100 12.57 -6.29 -11.76
CA VAL A 100 13.52 -7.21 -11.10
C VAL A 100 13.18 -8.67 -11.41
N LYS A 101 11.89 -9.04 -11.36
CA LYS A 101 11.42 -10.39 -11.72
C LYS A 101 11.78 -10.73 -13.16
N ARG A 102 11.47 -9.83 -14.11
CA ARG A 102 11.75 -10.02 -15.54
C ARG A 102 13.24 -10.15 -15.82
N TRP A 103 14.07 -9.34 -15.16
CA TRP A 103 15.52 -9.41 -15.30
C TRP A 103 16.09 -10.75 -14.81
N ARG A 104 15.62 -11.24 -13.65
CA ARG A 104 16.04 -12.54 -13.09
C ARG A 104 15.65 -13.71 -14.01
N GLU A 105 14.43 -13.69 -14.54
CA GLU A 105 13.96 -14.72 -15.49
C GLU A 105 14.81 -14.74 -16.77
N ASN A 106 15.14 -13.57 -17.31
CA ASN A 106 15.99 -13.47 -18.50
C ASN A 106 17.43 -13.94 -18.25
N LYS A 107 18.00 -13.64 -17.07
CA LYS A 107 19.34 -14.13 -16.69
C LYS A 107 19.37 -15.65 -16.58
N SER A 108 18.33 -16.25 -15.95
CA SER A 108 18.22 -17.70 -15.83
C SER A 108 18.16 -18.40 -17.20
N LYS A 109 17.36 -17.88 -18.14
CA LYS A 109 17.28 -18.41 -19.51
C LYS A 109 18.62 -18.39 -20.26
N ARG A 110 19.42 -17.33 -20.08
CA ARG A 110 20.75 -17.23 -20.70
C ARG A 110 21.75 -18.22 -20.10
N GLY A 111 21.64 -18.53 -18.80
CA GLY A 111 22.51 -19.52 -18.14
C GLY A 111 22.18 -20.97 -18.52
N ILE A 112 20.90 -21.29 -18.78
CA ILE A 112 20.47 -22.62 -19.23
C ILE A 112 20.85 -22.89 -20.69
N SER A 113 20.91 -21.86 -21.53
CA SER A 113 21.29 -21.99 -22.95
C SER A 113 22.78 -22.27 -23.17
N GLN A 114 23.60 -22.34 -22.12
CA GLN A 114 25.05 -22.62 -22.20
C GLN A 114 25.45 -23.97 -21.60
N ASN A 115 24.49 -24.82 -21.25
CA ASN A 115 24.68 -26.23 -20.87
C ASN A 115 23.94 -27.12 -21.85
#